data_AF-A0A2T5BXP0-F1
#
_entry.id   AF-A0A2T5BXP0-F1
#
_cell.length_a   1.000
_cell.length_b   1.000
_cell.length_c   1.000
_cell.angle_alpha   90.00
_cell.angle_beta   90.00
_cell.angle_gamma   90.00
#
_symmetry.space_group_name_H-M   'P 1'
#
loop_
_entity.id
_entity.type
_entity.pdbx_description
1 polymer ?
#
loop_
_entity_poly.entity_id
_entity_poly.type
_entity_poly.pdbx_seq_one_letter_code
_entity_poly.pdbx_strand_id
1 'polypeptide(L)'
;MIAICAFLMPLAFVSCGGAKQEPMELVIERGLANSKQQALLMAKSLEDKDGELPRTFEDSILKTCNYRAWISGFFPGTLWYLFSVDSDKELLSYAQMYTERVEEAKHVTTNHDLGFMLNCSFGNGYRLTGNEQYLDVMKTGAQSLASRFNPNMQLIKSWETSKKWQYPVIIDNMMNLEFLCFMAKETGVVNYLDIANQHAQKTLINHFRPDYSCYHVVSYDTITGMPHF
;
A
#
# COMPACT_ATOMS: atom_id res chain seq x y z
N MET A 1 48.50 -11.17 -70.45
CA MET A 1 47.04 -11.09 -70.19
C MET A 1 46.74 -11.90 -68.95
N ILE A 2 46.64 -11.26 -67.78
CA ILE A 2 46.29 -11.92 -66.52
C ILE A 2 44.82 -11.60 -66.26
N ALA A 3 43.96 -12.62 -66.31
CA ALA A 3 42.54 -12.50 -65.98
C ALA A 3 42.35 -12.68 -64.47
N ILE A 4 41.92 -11.62 -63.79
CA ILE A 4 41.55 -11.65 -62.37
C ILE A 4 40.07 -12.03 -62.30
N CYS A 5 39.77 -13.25 -61.88
CA CYS A 5 38.41 -13.67 -61.53
C CYS A 5 38.04 -13.07 -60.18
N ALA A 6 37.22 -12.01 -60.19
CA ALA A 6 36.61 -11.47 -58.98
C ALA A 6 35.45 -12.39 -58.54
N PHE A 7 35.64 -13.10 -57.43
CA PHE A 7 34.58 -13.85 -56.75
C PHE A 7 33.68 -12.85 -56.01
N LEU A 8 32.48 -12.60 -56.54
CA LEU A 8 31.45 -11.83 -55.84
C LEU A 8 30.78 -12.73 -54.80
N MET A 9 31.09 -12.47 -53.53
CA MET A 9 30.42 -13.09 -52.38
C MET A 9 29.07 -12.39 -52.16
N PRO A 10 27.93 -13.10 -52.19
CA PRO A 10 26.64 -12.46 -51.95
C PRO A 10 26.53 -12.11 -50.46
N LEU A 11 26.50 -10.80 -50.15
CA LEU A 11 26.08 -10.32 -48.84
C LEU A 11 24.61 -10.72 -48.63
N ALA A 12 24.37 -11.71 -47.77
CA ALA A 12 23.05 -11.97 -47.24
C ALA A 12 22.65 -10.77 -46.35
N PHE A 13 21.78 -9.92 -46.85
CA PHE A 13 21.08 -8.93 -46.03
C PHE A 13 20.17 -9.71 -45.07
N VAL A 14 20.64 -9.95 -43.86
CA VAL A 14 19.78 -10.31 -42.73
C VAL A 14 18.91 -9.10 -42.47
N SER A 15 17.71 -9.12 -43.03
CA SER A 15 16.65 -8.19 -42.68
C SER A 15 16.45 -8.29 -41.17
N CYS A 16 16.81 -7.25 -40.43
CA CYS A 16 16.41 -7.07 -39.04
C CYS A 16 14.88 -7.00 -39.01
N GLY A 17 14.23 -8.17 -38.99
CA GLY A 17 12.84 -8.28 -38.60
C GLY A 17 12.73 -7.69 -37.20
N GLY A 18 12.03 -6.57 -37.07
CA GLY A 18 11.83 -5.89 -35.79
C GLY A 18 11.44 -6.91 -34.72
N ALA A 19 12.12 -6.86 -33.57
CA ALA A 19 11.86 -7.78 -32.47
C ALA A 19 10.35 -7.86 -32.25
N LYS A 20 9.75 -9.04 -32.49
CA LYS A 20 8.34 -9.26 -32.21
C LYS A 20 8.14 -8.93 -30.73
N GLN A 21 7.31 -7.93 -30.47
CA GLN A 21 6.96 -7.55 -29.10
C GLN A 21 6.35 -8.77 -28.41
N GLU A 22 6.86 -9.08 -27.22
CA GLU A 22 6.38 -10.20 -26.43
C GLU A 22 4.88 -10.01 -26.09
N PRO A 23 4.06 -11.06 -26.17
CA PRO A 23 2.67 -11.02 -25.70
C PRO A 23 2.56 -10.56 -24.24
N MET A 24 1.60 -9.68 -23.96
CA MET A 24 1.37 -9.14 -22.60
C MET A 24 1.13 -10.24 -21.56
N GLU A 25 0.45 -11.32 -21.95
CA GLU A 25 0.19 -12.47 -21.08
C GLU A 25 1.49 -13.09 -20.56
N LEU A 26 2.50 -13.28 -21.41
CA LEU A 26 3.81 -13.81 -20.99
C LEU A 26 4.56 -12.85 -20.07
N VAL A 27 4.42 -11.53 -20.28
CA VAL A 27 4.99 -10.51 -19.40
C VAL A 27 4.35 -10.58 -18.01
N ILE A 28 3.02 -10.73 -17.95
CA ILE A 28 2.26 -10.85 -16.70
C ILE A 28 2.63 -12.15 -15.97
N GLU A 29 2.62 -13.29 -16.67
CA GLU A 29 2.96 -14.59 -16.08
C GLU A 29 4.39 -14.59 -15.51
N ARG A 30 5.37 -14.11 -16.28
CA ARG A 30 6.75 -13.99 -15.81
C ARG A 30 6.86 -13.03 -14.62
N GLY A 31 6.15 -11.91 -14.65
CA GLY A 31 6.10 -10.94 -13.56
C GLY A 31 5.58 -11.59 -12.28
N LEU A 32 4.43 -12.26 -12.34
CA LEU A 32 3.80 -12.94 -11.20
C LEU A 32 4.66 -14.09 -10.66
N ALA A 33 5.24 -14.91 -11.54
CA ALA A 33 6.13 -16.00 -11.15
C ALA A 33 7.37 -15.48 -10.40
N ASN A 34 8.01 -14.42 -10.92
CA ASN A 34 9.14 -13.78 -10.26
C ASN A 34 8.73 -13.14 -8.93
N SER A 35 7.59 -12.43 -8.88
CA SER A 35 7.07 -11.82 -7.65
C SER A 35 6.78 -12.87 -6.58
N LYS A 36 6.17 -14.00 -6.93
CA LYS A 36 5.94 -15.13 -6.02
C LYS A 36 7.26 -15.66 -5.46
N GLN A 37 8.22 -15.96 -6.33
CA GLN A 37 9.52 -16.47 -5.89
C GLN A 37 10.22 -15.51 -4.94
N GLN A 38 10.27 -14.21 -5.27
CA GLN A 38 10.93 -13.21 -4.42
C GLN A 38 10.20 -13.00 -3.08
N ALA A 39 8.86 -13.00 -3.09
CA ALA A 39 8.07 -12.85 -1.87
C ALA A 39 8.27 -14.04 -0.92
N LEU A 40 8.29 -15.28 -1.43
CA LEU A 40 8.57 -16.47 -0.64
C LEU A 40 10.00 -16.47 -0.08
N LEU A 41 11.00 -16.09 -0.87
CA LEU A 41 12.39 -15.95 -0.38
C LEU A 41 12.50 -14.90 0.73
N MET A 42 11.85 -13.75 0.56
CA MET A 42 11.80 -12.71 1.60
C MET A 42 11.10 -13.22 2.86
N ALA A 43 9.93 -13.84 2.71
CA ALA A 43 9.16 -14.41 3.81
C ALA A 43 9.96 -15.46 4.59
N LYS A 44 10.68 -16.34 3.87
CA LYS A 44 11.57 -17.34 4.46
C LYS A 44 12.72 -16.71 5.24
N SER A 45 13.33 -15.65 4.71
CA SER A 45 14.50 -15.00 5.33
C SER A 45 14.24 -14.34 6.69
N LEU A 46 12.96 -14.06 7.00
CA LEU A 46 12.51 -13.42 8.24
C LEU A 46 11.53 -14.31 9.04
N GLU A 47 11.38 -15.59 8.68
CA GLU A 47 10.39 -16.47 9.31
C GLU A 47 10.63 -16.64 10.82
N ASP A 48 11.89 -16.78 11.24
CA ASP A 48 12.28 -16.95 12.63
C ASP A 48 12.48 -15.60 13.39
N LYS A 49 12.21 -14.48 12.73
CA LYS A 49 12.35 -13.14 13.31
C LYS A 49 10.99 -12.56 13.66
N ASP A 50 10.48 -12.97 14.82
CA ASP A 50 9.16 -12.55 15.26
C ASP A 50 9.03 -11.01 15.33
N GLY A 51 7.88 -10.50 14.90
CA GLY A 51 7.59 -9.06 14.83
C GLY A 51 8.36 -8.26 13.77
N GLU A 52 9.31 -8.86 13.02
CA GLU A 52 10.02 -8.16 11.94
C GLU A 52 9.28 -8.26 10.60
N LEU A 53 9.16 -7.12 9.91
CA LEU A 53 8.56 -6.97 8.58
C LEU A 53 9.58 -6.33 7.64
N PRO A 54 9.70 -6.77 6.37
CA PRO A 54 10.65 -6.18 5.44
C PRO A 54 10.26 -4.75 5.08
N ARG A 55 11.25 -3.86 5.00
CA ARG A 55 11.05 -2.43 4.70
C ARG A 55 11.77 -1.99 3.44
N THR A 56 13.10 -2.12 3.42
CA THR A 56 13.94 -1.61 2.32
C THR A 56 15.30 -2.30 2.34
N PHE A 57 16.04 -2.16 1.25
CA PHE A 57 17.47 -2.45 1.21
C PHE A 57 18.26 -1.14 1.21
N GLU A 58 19.18 -1.00 2.16
CA GLU A 58 20.12 0.12 2.26
C GLU A 58 21.53 -0.47 2.37
N ASP A 59 22.42 -0.05 1.49
CA ASP A 59 23.80 -0.57 1.41
C ASP A 59 23.87 -2.11 1.34
N SER A 60 22.98 -2.69 0.53
CA SER A 60 22.80 -4.15 0.38
C SER A 60 22.38 -4.90 1.65
N ILE A 61 21.95 -4.19 2.69
CA ILE A 61 21.45 -4.76 3.94
C ILE A 61 19.93 -4.59 4.00
N LEU A 62 19.23 -5.69 4.28
CA LEU A 62 17.81 -5.66 4.56
C LEU A 62 17.56 -4.90 5.86
N LYS A 63 16.81 -3.79 5.76
CA LYS A 63 16.22 -3.10 6.91
C LYS A 63 14.82 -3.63 7.12
N THR A 64 14.50 -3.90 8.38
CA THR A 64 13.18 -4.36 8.81
C THR A 64 12.48 -3.27 9.63
N CYS A 65 11.20 -3.49 9.89
CA CYS A 65 10.36 -2.66 10.74
C CYS A 65 9.46 -3.56 11.60
N ASN A 66 8.74 -2.95 12.55
CA ASN A 66 7.71 -3.64 13.33
C ASN A 66 6.32 -3.06 13.01
N TYR A 67 5.29 -3.58 13.68
CA TYR A 67 3.91 -3.17 13.46
C TYR A 67 3.66 -1.66 13.52
N ARG A 68 4.48 -0.88 14.24
CA ARG A 68 4.30 0.58 14.40
C ARG A 68 4.67 1.38 13.16
N ALA A 69 5.40 0.81 12.22
CA ALA A 69 5.74 1.48 10.98
C ALA A 69 4.51 1.55 10.06
N TRP A 70 4.27 2.69 9.41
CA TRP A 70 3.14 2.89 8.49
C TRP A 70 3.12 1.88 7.33
N ILE A 71 4.28 1.31 7.01
CA ILE A 71 4.46 0.31 5.96
C ILE A 71 4.16 -1.14 6.38
N SER A 72 3.86 -1.39 7.66
CA SER A 72 3.81 -2.73 8.23
C SER A 72 2.81 -3.67 7.54
N GLY A 73 1.74 -3.11 6.94
CA GLY A 73 0.73 -3.90 6.24
C GLY A 73 1.03 -4.25 4.78
N PHE A 74 2.07 -3.66 4.16
CA PHE A 74 2.29 -3.85 2.71
C PHE A 74 2.83 -5.24 2.35
N PHE A 75 3.77 -5.77 3.15
CA PHE A 75 4.32 -7.08 2.88
C PHE A 75 3.28 -8.22 3.04
N PRO A 76 2.54 -8.33 4.15
CA PRO A 76 1.43 -9.28 4.23
C PRO A 76 0.38 -9.06 3.13
N GLY A 77 0.06 -7.80 2.76
CA GLY A 77 -0.83 -7.52 1.64
C GLY A 77 -0.33 -8.04 0.29
N THR A 78 0.99 -7.98 0.06
CA THR A 78 1.61 -8.54 -1.15
C THR A 78 1.46 -10.06 -1.18
N LEU A 79 1.66 -10.73 -0.05
CA LEU A 79 1.45 -12.18 0.07
C LEU A 79 -0.01 -12.56 -0.18
N TRP A 80 -0.98 -11.78 0.34
CA TRP A 80 -2.40 -11.98 0.06
C TRP A 80 -2.75 -11.81 -1.42
N TYR A 81 -2.20 -10.80 -2.10
CA TYR A 81 -2.41 -10.62 -3.54
C TYR A 81 -1.84 -11.79 -4.34
N LEU A 82 -0.64 -12.25 -4.02
CA LEU A 82 -0.05 -13.42 -4.68
C LEU A 82 -0.89 -14.68 -4.42
N PHE A 83 -1.37 -14.89 -3.19
CA PHE A 83 -2.27 -16.00 -2.86
C PHE A 83 -3.59 -15.95 -3.65
N SER A 84 -4.12 -14.75 -3.91
CA SER A 84 -5.36 -14.62 -4.70
C SER A 84 -5.20 -14.98 -6.17
N VAL A 85 -3.97 -14.89 -6.69
CA VAL A 85 -3.62 -15.26 -8.07
C VAL A 85 -3.25 -16.74 -8.15
N ASP A 86 -2.52 -17.23 -7.15
CA ASP A 86 -2.03 -18.60 -7.05
C ASP A 86 -2.33 -19.11 -5.63
N SER A 87 -3.29 -20.04 -5.50
CA SER A 87 -3.77 -20.59 -4.22
C SER A 87 -2.76 -21.55 -3.54
N ASP A 88 -1.49 -21.16 -3.57
CA ASP A 88 -0.36 -21.83 -2.95
C ASP A 88 -0.46 -21.79 -1.42
N LYS A 89 -0.26 -22.94 -0.79
CA LYS A 89 -0.37 -23.10 0.66
C LYS A 89 0.75 -22.41 1.44
N GLU A 90 1.94 -22.30 0.86
CA GLU A 90 3.07 -21.60 1.44
C GLU A 90 2.81 -20.08 1.45
N LEU A 91 2.26 -19.54 0.36
CA LEU A 91 1.78 -18.15 0.32
C LEU A 91 0.72 -17.88 1.38
N LEU A 92 -0.27 -18.77 1.51
CA LEU A 92 -1.30 -18.65 2.54
C LEU A 92 -0.69 -18.63 3.95
N SER A 93 0.20 -19.59 4.25
CA SER A 93 0.85 -19.70 5.55
C SER A 93 1.64 -18.45 5.89
N TYR A 94 2.43 -17.93 4.96
CA TYR A 94 3.18 -16.70 5.19
C TYR A 94 2.27 -15.47 5.26
N ALA A 95 1.23 -15.38 4.43
CA ALA A 95 0.28 -14.27 4.47
C ALA A 95 -0.38 -14.17 5.86
N GLN A 96 -0.79 -15.30 6.43
CA GLN A 96 -1.35 -15.38 7.80
C GLN A 96 -0.32 -14.96 8.85
N MET A 97 0.87 -15.58 8.84
CA MET A 97 1.94 -15.29 9.80
C MET A 97 2.36 -13.81 9.80
N TYR A 98 2.59 -13.22 8.62
CA TYR A 98 2.99 -11.82 8.52
C TYR A 98 1.83 -10.85 8.81
N THR A 99 0.57 -11.25 8.62
CA THR A 99 -0.59 -10.45 9.01
C THR A 99 -0.68 -10.37 10.54
N GLU A 100 -0.48 -11.49 11.23
CA GLU A 100 -0.50 -11.56 12.71
C GLU A 100 0.56 -10.63 13.33
N ARG A 101 1.75 -10.50 12.72
CA ARG A 101 2.78 -9.55 13.16
C ARG A 101 2.32 -8.09 13.20
N VAL A 102 1.21 -7.74 12.54
CA VAL A 102 0.68 -6.37 12.44
C VAL A 102 -0.48 -6.14 13.44
N GLU A 103 -0.97 -7.16 14.15
CA GLU A 103 -2.22 -7.08 14.94
C GLU A 103 -2.26 -5.88 15.90
N GLU A 104 -1.16 -5.63 16.61
CA GLU A 104 -1.04 -4.56 17.59
C GLU A 104 -1.21 -3.14 17.00
N ALA A 105 -1.13 -3.00 15.68
CA ALA A 105 -1.45 -1.74 15.00
C ALA A 105 -2.91 -1.30 15.20
N LYS A 106 -3.84 -2.22 15.55
CA LYS A 106 -5.25 -1.89 15.84
C LYS A 106 -5.42 -0.87 16.97
N HIS A 107 -4.43 -0.75 17.86
CA HIS A 107 -4.42 0.19 18.98
C HIS A 107 -3.65 1.48 18.70
N VAL A 108 -3.09 1.66 17.50
CA VAL A 108 -2.36 2.88 17.15
C VAL A 108 -3.34 4.02 16.96
N THR A 109 -3.19 5.07 17.76
CA THR A 109 -4.04 6.28 17.67
C THR A 109 -3.24 7.53 17.38
N THR A 110 -1.94 7.42 17.07
CA THR A 110 -0.99 8.55 16.94
C THR A 110 -0.73 8.99 15.49
N ASN A 111 -1.12 8.17 14.51
CA ASN A 111 -1.03 8.49 13.09
C ASN A 111 -2.27 7.97 12.34
N HIS A 112 -2.43 8.38 11.09
CA HIS A 112 -3.58 8.04 10.26
C HIS A 112 -3.39 6.80 9.37
N ASP A 113 -2.21 6.17 9.40
CA ASP A 113 -1.78 5.15 8.45
C ASP A 113 -2.39 3.76 8.71
N LEU A 114 -3.43 3.68 9.56
CA LEU A 114 -4.05 2.41 9.92
C LEU A 114 -4.70 1.69 8.72
N GLY A 115 -5.07 2.41 7.67
CA GLY A 115 -5.49 1.79 6.42
C GLY A 115 -4.35 1.06 5.74
N PHE A 116 -3.17 1.67 5.62
CA PHE A 116 -1.97 0.99 5.11
C PHE A 116 -1.55 -0.19 5.99
N MET A 117 -1.65 -0.04 7.32
CA MET A 117 -1.21 -1.06 8.26
C MET A 117 -2.17 -2.24 8.31
N LEU A 118 -3.48 -1.99 8.48
CA LEU A 118 -4.48 -3.02 8.77
C LEU A 118 -5.32 -3.40 7.55
N ASN A 119 -5.74 -2.45 6.70
CA ASN A 119 -6.56 -2.78 5.54
C ASN A 119 -5.76 -3.55 4.48
N CYS A 120 -4.48 -3.20 4.29
CA CYS A 120 -3.61 -3.98 3.40
C CYS A 120 -3.31 -5.40 3.93
N SER A 121 -3.28 -5.60 5.25
CA SER A 121 -3.00 -6.89 5.88
C SER A 121 -4.29 -7.66 6.22
N PHE A 122 -4.89 -7.37 7.37
CA PHE A 122 -6.13 -7.98 7.87
C PHE A 122 -7.31 -7.80 6.92
N GLY A 123 -7.45 -6.64 6.26
CA GLY A 123 -8.54 -6.41 5.31
C GLY A 123 -8.48 -7.36 4.11
N ASN A 124 -7.29 -7.54 3.53
CA ASN A 124 -7.08 -8.54 2.47
C ASN A 124 -7.25 -9.97 2.98
N GLY A 125 -6.74 -10.28 4.18
CA GLY A 125 -6.94 -11.59 4.81
C GLY A 125 -8.42 -11.92 5.00
N TYR A 126 -9.23 -10.98 5.54
CA TYR A 126 -10.66 -11.18 5.73
C TYR A 126 -11.36 -11.38 4.38
N ARG A 127 -11.09 -10.51 3.41
CA ARG A 127 -11.67 -10.58 2.07
C ARG A 127 -11.46 -11.93 1.38
N LEU A 128 -10.30 -12.56 1.59
CA LEU A 128 -9.92 -13.81 0.92
C LEU A 128 -10.29 -15.07 1.71
N THR A 129 -10.45 -14.98 3.03
CA THR A 129 -10.63 -16.17 3.89
C THR A 129 -11.93 -16.19 4.68
N GLY A 130 -12.61 -15.05 4.85
CA GLY A 130 -13.76 -14.91 5.73
C GLY A 130 -13.42 -15.10 7.22
N ASN A 131 -12.15 -14.99 7.61
CA ASN A 131 -11.75 -15.16 9.00
C ASN A 131 -12.25 -14.01 9.88
N GLU A 132 -13.32 -14.26 10.63
CA GLU A 132 -13.96 -13.28 11.53
C GLU A 132 -13.01 -12.66 12.57
N GLN A 133 -11.94 -13.35 12.98
CA GLN A 133 -10.94 -12.76 13.88
C GLN A 133 -10.24 -11.55 13.24
N TYR A 134 -10.04 -11.57 11.92
CA TYR A 134 -9.48 -10.42 11.21
C TYR A 134 -10.47 -9.25 11.18
N LEU A 135 -11.77 -9.53 11.09
CA LEU A 135 -12.79 -8.49 11.17
C LEU A 135 -12.80 -7.82 12.55
N ASP A 136 -12.58 -8.55 13.64
CA ASP A 136 -12.51 -7.98 14.99
C ASP A 136 -11.30 -7.07 15.21
N VAL A 137 -10.14 -7.43 14.63
CA VAL A 137 -8.96 -6.55 14.56
C VAL A 137 -9.29 -5.28 13.77
N MET A 138 -9.94 -5.43 12.62
CA MET A 138 -10.33 -4.32 11.74
C MET A 138 -11.35 -3.38 12.39
N LYS A 139 -12.35 -3.88 13.14
CA LYS A 139 -13.29 -3.06 13.93
C LYS A 139 -12.54 -2.17 14.93
N THR A 140 -11.59 -2.75 15.67
CA THR A 140 -10.78 -1.99 16.63
C THR A 140 -9.91 -0.95 15.92
N GLY A 141 -9.25 -1.33 14.83
CA GLY A 141 -8.43 -0.42 14.03
C GLY A 141 -9.22 0.75 13.43
N ALA A 142 -10.44 0.50 12.94
CA ALA A 142 -11.27 1.56 12.38
C ALA A 142 -11.78 2.53 13.44
N GLN A 143 -12.06 2.07 14.66
CA GLN A 143 -12.31 2.96 15.80
C GLN A 143 -11.10 3.82 16.12
N SER A 144 -9.90 3.24 16.14
CA SER A 144 -8.64 3.96 16.35
C SER A 144 -8.39 5.02 15.27
N LEU A 145 -8.60 4.70 13.99
CA LEU A 145 -8.49 5.66 12.88
C LEU A 145 -9.55 6.77 12.98
N ALA A 146 -10.82 6.40 13.21
CA ALA A 146 -11.92 7.35 13.33
C ALA A 146 -11.76 8.29 14.53
N SER A 147 -11.09 7.86 15.61
CA SER A 147 -10.81 8.71 16.78
C SER A 147 -9.96 9.94 16.45
N ARG A 148 -9.25 9.92 15.32
CA ARG A 148 -8.43 11.03 14.83
C ARG A 148 -9.21 12.06 14.02
N PHE A 149 -10.48 11.77 13.69
CA PHE A 149 -11.37 12.71 13.03
C PHE A 149 -11.79 13.83 13.98
N ASN A 150 -11.65 15.08 13.55
CA ASN A 150 -12.20 16.23 14.26
C ASN A 150 -13.42 16.77 13.51
N PRO A 151 -14.63 16.73 14.09
CA PRO A 151 -15.86 17.15 13.42
C PRO A 151 -15.91 18.64 13.08
N ASN A 152 -15.23 19.51 13.85
CA ASN A 152 -15.17 20.94 13.53
C ASN A 152 -14.27 21.22 12.32
N MET A 153 -13.22 20.40 12.16
CA MET A 153 -12.27 20.50 11.04
C MET A 153 -12.75 19.74 9.82
N GLN A 154 -13.63 18.74 10.02
CA GLN A 154 -14.07 17.76 9.03
C GLN A 154 -12.90 16.98 8.40
N LEU A 155 -11.86 16.72 9.19
CA LEU A 155 -10.62 16.12 8.74
C LEU A 155 -10.13 15.08 9.74
N ILE A 156 -9.31 14.16 9.25
CA ILE A 156 -8.56 13.19 10.05
C ILE A 156 -7.16 13.76 10.21
N LYS A 157 -6.69 13.87 11.45
CA LYS A 157 -5.35 14.40 11.73
C LYS A 157 -4.29 13.37 11.31
N SER A 158 -3.32 13.77 10.48
CA SER A 158 -2.36 12.80 9.94
C SER A 158 -1.31 12.32 10.95
N TRP A 159 -0.76 13.23 11.76
CA TRP A 159 0.11 12.93 12.90
C TRP A 159 -0.06 14.00 13.98
N GLU A 160 0.69 13.90 15.07
CA GLU A 160 0.54 14.82 16.19
C GLU A 160 1.00 16.26 15.91
N THR A 161 0.37 17.19 16.62
CA THR A 161 0.68 18.61 16.57
C THR A 161 2.15 18.86 16.92
N SER A 162 2.74 19.87 16.28
CA SER A 162 4.12 20.29 16.50
C SER A 162 4.25 21.81 16.44
N LYS A 163 5.44 22.34 16.71
CA LYS A 163 5.74 23.78 16.52
C LYS A 163 5.49 24.26 15.09
N LYS A 164 5.61 23.37 14.09
CA LYS A 164 5.45 23.70 12.68
C LYS A 164 4.01 23.55 12.20
N TRP A 165 3.27 22.59 12.77
CA TRP A 165 1.96 22.16 12.26
C TRP A 165 0.95 22.04 13.40
N GLN A 166 -0.11 22.84 13.34
CA GLN A 166 -1.16 22.85 14.37
C GLN A 166 -2.11 21.66 14.19
N TYR A 167 -2.61 21.47 12.96
CA TYR A 167 -3.42 20.31 12.56
C TYR A 167 -2.97 19.84 11.17
N PRO A 168 -1.93 18.98 11.09
CA PRO A 168 -1.39 18.52 9.80
C PRO A 168 -2.31 17.49 9.14
N VAL A 169 -2.56 17.67 7.84
CA VAL A 169 -3.19 16.68 6.96
C VAL A 169 -2.33 16.48 5.72
N ILE A 170 -2.01 15.23 5.38
CA ILE A 170 -1.24 14.85 4.20
C ILE A 170 -2.08 14.12 3.16
N ILE A 171 -1.63 14.18 1.90
CA ILE A 171 -2.42 13.72 0.75
C ILE A 171 -2.66 12.20 0.72
N ASP A 172 -1.70 11.42 1.21
CA ASP A 172 -1.78 9.97 1.43
C ASP A 172 -2.81 9.57 2.50
N ASN A 173 -3.28 10.51 3.34
CA ASN A 173 -4.42 10.27 4.23
C ASN A 173 -5.69 9.88 3.44
N MET A 174 -5.78 10.24 2.16
CA MET A 174 -6.85 9.80 1.25
C MET A 174 -6.88 8.28 1.06
N MET A 175 -5.73 7.62 1.00
CA MET A 175 -5.67 6.16 0.81
C MET A 175 -6.18 5.41 2.04
N ASN A 176 -6.05 6.01 3.22
CA ASN A 176 -6.51 5.42 4.47
C ASN A 176 -8.04 5.48 4.65
N LEU A 177 -8.74 6.27 3.82
CA LEU A 177 -10.21 6.36 3.88
C LEU A 177 -10.90 5.09 3.39
N GLU A 178 -10.25 4.31 2.51
CA GLU A 178 -10.78 3.03 2.04
C GLU A 178 -11.09 2.09 3.20
N PHE A 179 -10.26 2.10 4.26
CA PHE A 179 -10.49 1.30 5.45
C PHE A 179 -11.81 1.66 6.15
N LEU A 180 -12.12 2.95 6.29
CA LEU A 180 -13.38 3.40 6.88
C LEU A 180 -14.57 3.06 5.98
N CYS A 181 -14.44 3.24 4.66
CA CYS A 181 -15.47 2.87 3.70
C CYS A 181 -15.76 1.37 3.73
N PHE A 182 -14.72 0.54 3.78
CA PHE A 182 -14.82 -0.92 3.93
C PHE A 182 -15.57 -1.27 5.21
N MET A 183 -15.17 -0.71 6.35
CA MET A 183 -15.84 -0.99 7.63
C MET A 183 -17.27 -0.48 7.69
N ALA A 184 -17.59 0.64 7.04
CA ALA A 184 -18.97 1.12 6.91
C ALA A 184 -19.84 0.09 6.18
N LYS A 185 -19.32 -0.48 5.08
CA LYS A 185 -20.00 -1.52 4.31
C LYS A 185 -20.19 -2.80 5.11
N GLU A 186 -19.15 -3.28 5.80
CA GLU A 186 -19.21 -4.56 6.53
C GLU A 186 -20.03 -4.49 7.82
N THR A 187 -20.07 -3.34 8.50
CA THR A 187 -20.74 -3.21 9.81
C THR A 187 -22.06 -2.45 9.78
N GLY A 188 -22.37 -1.75 8.67
CA GLY A 188 -23.51 -0.85 8.57
C GLY A 188 -23.36 0.46 9.37
N VAL A 189 -22.18 0.75 9.92
CA VAL A 189 -21.91 1.99 10.67
C VAL A 189 -21.76 3.17 9.70
N VAL A 190 -22.83 3.95 9.56
CA VAL A 190 -22.91 5.10 8.62
C VAL A 190 -21.85 6.18 8.92
N ASN A 191 -21.52 6.39 10.20
CA ASN A 191 -20.56 7.43 10.61
C ASN A 191 -19.17 7.27 9.99
N TYR A 192 -18.71 6.04 9.68
CA TYR A 192 -17.41 5.85 9.02
C TYR A 192 -17.41 6.40 7.58
N LEU A 193 -18.51 6.21 6.85
CA LEU A 193 -18.66 6.74 5.50
C LEU A 193 -18.75 8.26 5.52
N ASP A 194 -19.44 8.84 6.50
CA ASP A 194 -19.53 10.30 6.66
C ASP A 194 -18.18 10.93 6.99
N ILE A 195 -17.37 10.29 7.83
CA ILE A 195 -15.98 10.73 8.12
C ILE A 195 -15.14 10.71 6.84
N ALA A 196 -15.18 9.61 6.08
CA ALA A 196 -14.42 9.48 4.85
C ALA A 196 -14.82 10.54 3.81
N ASN A 197 -16.12 10.74 3.61
CA ASN A 197 -16.65 11.73 2.69
C ASN A 197 -16.26 13.15 3.08
N GLN A 198 -16.40 13.52 4.36
CA GLN A 198 -16.03 14.83 4.86
C GLN A 198 -14.54 15.13 4.67
N HIS A 199 -13.68 14.17 5.02
CA HIS A 199 -12.23 14.29 4.80
C HIS A 199 -11.92 14.49 3.31
N ALA A 200 -12.47 13.63 2.44
CA ALA A 200 -12.22 13.67 1.01
C ALA A 200 -12.63 15.02 0.38
N GLN A 201 -13.81 15.55 0.76
CA GLN A 201 -14.30 16.83 0.26
C GLN A 201 -13.41 18.00 0.71
N LYS A 202 -12.99 18.01 1.98
CA LYS A 202 -12.12 19.07 2.51
C LYS A 202 -10.71 19.00 1.90
N THR A 203 -10.18 17.80 1.66
CA THR A 203 -8.92 17.59 0.94
C THR A 203 -9.01 18.06 -0.52
N LEU A 204 -10.11 17.76 -1.22
CA LEU A 204 -10.33 18.23 -2.60
C LEU A 204 -10.25 19.76 -2.71
N ILE A 205 -10.82 20.48 -1.73
CA ILE A 205 -10.84 21.95 -1.70
C ILE A 205 -9.45 22.54 -1.43
N ASN A 206 -8.66 21.93 -0.53
CA ASN A 206 -7.48 22.59 0.04
C ASN A 206 -6.14 22.00 -0.41
N HIS A 207 -6.06 20.72 -0.78
CA HIS A 207 -4.80 20.10 -1.19
C HIS A 207 -4.45 20.32 -2.65
N PHE A 208 -5.40 20.71 -3.50
CA PHE A 208 -5.19 20.84 -4.94
C PHE A 208 -5.00 22.29 -5.37
N ARG A 209 -3.99 22.52 -6.21
CA ARG A 209 -3.75 23.80 -6.89
C ARG A 209 -4.66 23.92 -8.12
N PRO A 210 -4.81 25.13 -8.70
CA PRO A 210 -5.61 25.32 -9.91
C PRO A 210 -5.17 24.49 -11.12
N ASP A 211 -3.92 24.02 -11.15
CA ASP A 211 -3.36 23.15 -12.21
C ASP A 211 -3.51 21.65 -11.91
N TYR A 212 -4.27 21.29 -10.87
CA TYR A 212 -4.47 19.92 -10.38
C TYR A 212 -3.25 19.23 -9.76
N SER A 213 -2.10 19.92 -9.64
CA SER A 213 -1.04 19.44 -8.76
C SER A 213 -1.47 19.53 -7.30
N CYS A 214 -0.91 18.69 -6.42
CA CYS A 214 -1.25 18.68 -5.00
C CYS A 214 -0.13 19.20 -4.09
N TYR A 215 -0.50 19.77 -2.95
CA TYR A 215 0.38 19.94 -1.80
C TYR A 215 0.58 18.61 -1.10
N HIS A 216 1.78 18.37 -0.57
CA HIS A 216 2.01 17.21 0.26
C HIS A 216 1.30 17.35 1.61
N VAL A 217 1.48 18.49 2.30
CA VAL A 217 0.87 18.80 3.60
C VAL A 217 0.05 20.08 3.51
N VAL A 218 -1.13 20.08 4.14
CA VAL A 218 -1.89 21.28 4.50
C VAL A 218 -2.07 21.28 6.01
N SER A 219 -1.75 22.40 6.68
CA SER A 219 -2.01 22.60 8.11
C SER A 219 -3.18 23.54 8.30
N TYR A 220 -4.00 23.25 9.29
CA TYR A 220 -5.19 24.01 9.60
C TYR A 220 -5.12 24.62 11.00
N ASP A 221 -5.73 25.79 11.16
CA ASP A 221 -5.93 26.46 12.44
C ASP A 221 -7.05 25.74 13.20
N THR A 222 -6.79 25.29 14.43
CA THR A 222 -7.73 24.46 15.21
C THR A 222 -8.88 25.24 15.83
N ILE A 223 -8.90 26.57 15.72
CA ILE A 223 -9.97 27.42 16.22
C ILE A 223 -10.96 27.71 15.08
N THR A 224 -10.45 28.07 13.91
CA THR A 224 -11.24 28.52 12.75
C THR A 224 -11.55 27.40 11.75
N GLY A 225 -10.77 26.32 11.73
CA GLY A 225 -10.90 25.25 10.74
C GLY A 225 -10.42 25.63 9.33
N MET A 226 -9.72 26.75 9.20
CA MET A 226 -9.17 27.26 7.95
C MET A 226 -7.72 26.83 7.77
N PRO A 227 -7.29 26.55 6.53
CA PRO A 227 -5.87 26.28 6.24
C PRO A 227 -5.01 27.53 6.47
N HIS A 228 -3.76 27.35 6.88
CA HIS A 228 -2.79 28.44 7.15
C HIS A 228 -2.19 29.09 5.88
N PHE A 229 -2.91 29.10 4.76
CA PHE A 229 -2.41 29.70 3.51
C PHE A 229 -2.17 31.21 3.64
#